data_AF-A0A4S2T501-F1
#
_entry.id   AF-A0A4S2T501-F1
#
_cell.length_a   1.000
_cell.length_b   1.000
_cell.length_c   1.000
_cell.angle_alpha   90.00
_cell.angle_beta   90.00
_cell.angle_gamma   90.00
#
_symmetry.space_group_name_H-M   'P 1'
#
loop_
_entity.id
_entity.type
_entity.pdbx_description
1 polymer ?
#
loop_
_entity_poly.entity_id
_entity_poly.type
_entity_poly.pdbx_seq_one_letter_code
_entity_poly.pdbx_strand_id
1 'polypeptide(L)'
;MNIPSVQVDELRAQLQAVLSAAAPYLVALGVIGAAVWVWWTIRRAALVREALADRVQAEVIPTATFDPGEGEVGRWARQLSRVHHAADGVPARGSAVRLRYTAEAGKMRCYIEGPAAAAAVLNMPGFAEVEVRTQHGQADIHPVHFTGPGGTP
;
A
#
# COMPACT_ATOMS: atom_id res chain seq x y z
N MET A 1 32.15 -60.40 7.55
CA MET A 1 32.98 -59.19 7.41
C MET A 1 32.63 -58.28 8.58
N ASN A 2 33.41 -58.32 9.67
CA ASN A 2 33.12 -57.59 10.91
C ASN A 2 33.82 -56.22 10.80
N ILE A 3 33.08 -55.12 10.65
CA ILE A 3 33.68 -53.78 10.69
C ILE A 3 34.18 -53.57 12.12
N PRO A 4 35.44 -53.18 12.35
CA PRO A 4 35.97 -53.02 13.71
C PRO A 4 35.20 -51.89 14.40
N SER A 5 34.46 -52.24 15.45
CA SER A 5 33.63 -51.32 16.26
C SER A 5 34.39 -50.08 16.72
N VAL A 6 35.71 -50.21 16.92
CA VAL A 6 36.64 -49.13 17.26
C VAL A 6 36.60 -47.96 16.26
N GLN A 7 36.51 -48.22 14.95
CA GLN A 7 36.43 -47.16 13.93
C GLN A 7 35.09 -46.43 13.95
N VAL A 8 34.01 -47.12 14.34
CA VAL A 8 32.66 -46.54 14.42
C VAL A 8 32.55 -45.60 15.63
N ASP A 9 33.13 -45.99 16.76
CA ASP A 9 33.12 -45.17 17.98
C ASP A 9 33.97 -43.90 17.83
N GLU A 10 35.10 -43.99 17.14
CA GLU A 10 35.98 -42.85 16.88
C GLU A 10 35.35 -41.83 15.91
N LEU A 11 34.65 -42.31 14.87
CA LEU A 11 33.87 -41.46 13.97
C LEU A 11 32.73 -40.73 14.71
N ARG A 12 32.05 -41.41 15.65
CA ARG A 12 31.00 -40.81 16.48
C ARG A 12 31.56 -39.73 17.41
N ALA A 13 32.69 -39.99 18.04
CA ALA A 13 33.36 -39.02 18.91
C ALA A 13 33.81 -37.77 18.13
N GLN A 14 34.36 -37.95 16.92
CA GLN A 14 34.72 -36.84 16.03
C GLN A 14 33.49 -36.04 15.59
N LEU A 15 32.40 -36.69 15.20
CA LEU A 15 31.15 -36.02 14.84
C LEU A 15 30.57 -35.23 16.02
N GLN A 16 30.56 -35.80 17.24
CA GLN A 16 30.09 -35.09 18.44
C GLN A 16 30.97 -33.88 18.79
N ALA A 17 32.29 -33.99 18.63
CA ALA A 17 33.21 -32.86 18.83
C ALA A 17 32.93 -31.72 17.84
N VAL A 18 32.72 -32.05 16.56
CA VAL A 18 32.40 -31.05 15.53
C VAL A 18 31.02 -30.44 15.76
N LEU A 19 30.00 -31.25 16.08
CA LEU A 19 28.64 -30.79 16.37
C LEU A 19 28.58 -29.88 17.60
N SER A 20 29.29 -30.24 18.69
CA SER A 20 29.33 -29.42 19.90
C SER A 20 30.09 -28.11 19.68
N ALA A 21 31.17 -28.11 18.89
CA ALA A 21 31.88 -26.90 18.50
C ALA A 21 31.04 -25.99 17.59
N ALA A 22 30.22 -26.56 16.70
CA ALA A 22 29.36 -25.81 15.77
C ALA A 22 28.02 -25.37 16.38
N ALA A 23 27.52 -26.09 17.40
CA ALA A 23 26.26 -25.81 18.09
C ALA A 23 26.07 -24.34 18.52
N PRO A 24 27.04 -23.68 19.19
CA PRO A 24 26.85 -22.27 19.60
C PRO A 24 26.71 -21.33 18.41
N TYR A 25 27.40 -21.59 17.30
CA TYR A 25 27.30 -20.77 16.08
C TYR A 25 25.94 -20.93 15.39
N LEU A 26 25.42 -22.15 15.32
CA LEU A 26 24.09 -22.41 14.77
C LEU A 26 23.00 -21.76 15.61
N VAL A 27 23.13 -21.82 16.94
CA VAL A 27 22.21 -21.13 17.86
C VAL A 27 22.31 -19.61 17.67
N ALA A 28 23.51 -19.05 17.64
CA ALA A 28 23.72 -17.62 17.43
C ALA A 28 23.14 -17.15 16.08
N LEU A 29 23.37 -17.90 15.00
CA LEU A 29 22.80 -17.63 13.68
C LEU A 29 21.27 -17.68 13.71
N GLY A 30 20.69 -18.66 14.39
CA GLY A 30 19.24 -18.79 14.58
C GLY A 30 18.65 -17.61 15.34
N VAL A 31 19.30 -17.16 16.42
CA VAL A 31 18.87 -16.00 17.20
C VAL A 31 18.96 -14.71 16.38
N ILE A 32 20.06 -14.51 15.65
CA ILE A 32 20.22 -13.34 14.76
C ILE A 32 19.15 -13.37 13.66
N GLY A 33 18.93 -14.52 13.03
CA GLY A 33 17.90 -14.70 12.01
C GLY A 33 16.51 -14.38 12.54
N ALA A 34 16.17 -14.88 13.74
CA ALA A 34 14.91 -14.59 14.39
C ALA A 34 14.77 -13.09 14.74
N ALA A 35 15.83 -12.45 15.24
CA ALA A 35 15.83 -11.04 15.58
C ALA A 35 15.63 -10.15 14.33
N VAL A 36 16.34 -10.44 13.23
CA VAL A 36 16.16 -9.74 11.95
C VAL A 36 14.75 -9.95 11.42
N TRP A 37 14.22 -11.17 11.49
CA TRP A 37 12.87 -11.47 11.05
C TRP A 37 11.83 -10.69 11.86
N VAL A 38 11.90 -10.72 13.20
CA VAL A 38 11.01 -9.96 14.09
C VAL A 38 11.10 -8.46 13.79
N TRP A 39 12.31 -7.90 13.71
CA TRP A 39 12.51 -6.50 13.37
C TRP A 39 11.87 -6.11 12.03
N TRP A 40 12.06 -6.94 11.00
CA TRP A 40 11.47 -6.75 9.69
C TRP A 40 9.93 -6.77 9.74
N THR A 41 9.34 -7.70 10.49
CA THR A 41 7.88 -7.77 10.62
C THR A 41 7.30 -6.55 11.34
N ILE A 42 7.96 -6.07 12.40
CA ILE A 42 7.54 -4.89 13.15
C ILE A 42 7.65 -3.64 12.28
N ARG A 43 8.77 -3.46 11.57
CA ARG A 43 8.94 -2.37 10.60
C ARG A 43 7.83 -2.37 9.54
N ARG A 44 7.52 -3.54 8.97
CA ARG A 44 6.46 -3.67 7.98
C ARG A 44 5.09 -3.32 8.55
N ALA A 45 4.80 -3.75 9.77
CA ALA A 45 3.55 -3.42 10.45
C ALA A 45 3.43 -1.93 10.77
N ALA A 46 4.52 -1.28 11.20
CA ALA A 46 4.57 0.15 11.45
C ALA A 46 4.28 0.96 10.17
N LEU A 47 4.94 0.63 9.06
CA LEU A 47 4.70 1.27 7.76
C LEU A 47 3.25 1.10 7.28
N VAL A 48 2.63 -0.07 7.53
CA VAL A 48 1.21 -0.28 7.24
C VAL A 48 0.32 0.61 8.09
N ARG A 49 0.63 0.77 9.38
CA ARG A 49 -0.14 1.62 10.29
C ARG A 49 -0.01 3.10 9.93
N GLU A 50 1.19 3.56 9.61
CA GLU A 50 1.43 4.92 9.13
C GLU A 50 0.68 5.18 7.82
N ALA A 51 0.78 4.28 6.84
CA ALA A 51 0.05 4.41 5.57
C ALA A 51 -1.47 4.26 5.70
N LEU A 52 -1.97 3.62 6.78
CA LEU A 52 -3.40 3.57 7.11
C LEU A 52 -3.87 4.84 7.83
N ALA A 53 -3.00 5.44 8.66
CA ALA A 53 -3.30 6.66 9.40
C ALA A 53 -3.33 7.88 8.47
N ASP A 54 -2.45 7.92 7.47
CA ASP A 54 -2.34 9.01 6.50
C ASP A 54 -3.18 8.78 5.23
N ARG A 55 -4.37 8.18 5.39
CA ARG A 55 -5.30 7.99 4.27
C ARG A 55 -6.07 9.26 4.00
N VAL A 56 -6.01 9.70 2.75
CA VAL A 56 -6.77 10.84 2.26
C VAL A 56 -8.12 10.34 1.74
N GLN A 57 -9.16 11.11 2.04
CA GLN A 57 -10.53 10.86 1.63
C GLN A 57 -11.00 11.93 0.64
N ALA A 58 -11.52 11.47 -0.50
CA ALA A 58 -12.19 12.30 -1.50
C ALA A 58 -13.65 11.87 -1.63
N GLU A 59 -14.58 12.80 -1.47
CA GLU A 59 -16.01 12.62 -1.76
C GLU A 59 -16.25 12.70 -3.26
N VAL A 60 -17.12 11.84 -3.76
CA VAL A 60 -17.43 11.70 -5.17
C VAL A 60 -18.93 11.85 -5.32
N ILE A 61 -19.34 12.95 -5.92
CA ILE A 61 -20.74 13.37 -6.02
C ILE A 61 -21.15 13.24 -7.49
N PRO A 62 -21.96 12.23 -7.84
CA PRO A 62 -22.51 12.13 -9.18
C PRO A 62 -23.57 13.20 -9.42
N THR A 63 -23.65 13.72 -10.64
CA THR A 63 -24.78 14.54 -11.09
C THR A 63 -26.02 13.67 -11.31
N ALA A 64 -27.18 14.32 -11.46
CA ALA A 64 -28.46 13.62 -11.69
C ALA A 64 -28.53 12.86 -13.03
N THR A 65 -27.60 13.10 -13.95
CA THR A 65 -27.54 12.50 -15.29
C THR A 65 -26.52 11.37 -15.40
N PHE A 66 -25.81 11.09 -14.31
CA PHE A 66 -24.68 10.16 -14.32
C PHE A 66 -25.10 8.74 -14.72
N ASP A 67 -24.74 8.36 -15.95
CA ASP A 67 -24.92 7.02 -16.51
C ASP A 67 -23.66 6.61 -17.29
N PRO A 68 -22.61 6.10 -16.60
CA PRO A 68 -21.32 5.85 -17.22
C PRO A 68 -21.39 4.64 -18.15
N GLY A 69 -20.87 4.79 -19.37
CA GLY A 69 -20.68 3.65 -20.27
C GLY A 69 -19.64 2.67 -19.74
N GLU A 70 -19.74 1.39 -20.12
CA GLU A 70 -18.83 0.31 -19.66
C GLU A 70 -17.35 0.64 -19.91
N GLY A 71 -17.04 1.29 -21.05
CA GLY A 71 -15.67 1.72 -21.38
C GLY A 71 -15.13 2.78 -20.43
N GLU A 72 -15.99 3.64 -19.89
CA GLU A 72 -15.63 4.69 -18.94
C GLU A 72 -15.33 4.09 -17.57
N VAL A 73 -16.15 3.13 -17.13
CA VAL A 73 -15.92 2.34 -15.92
C VAL A 73 -14.56 1.64 -16.00
N GLY A 74 -14.21 1.05 -17.15
CA GLY A 74 -12.92 0.39 -17.35
C GLY A 74 -11.72 1.34 -17.40
N ARG A 75 -11.89 2.59 -17.84
CA ARG A 75 -10.84 3.62 -17.76
C ARG A 75 -10.64 4.06 -16.31
N TRP A 76 -11.72 4.29 -15.58
CA TRP A 76 -11.68 4.69 -14.19
C TRP A 76 -11.07 3.60 -13.30
N ALA A 77 -11.41 2.32 -13.52
CA ALA A 77 -10.77 1.21 -12.83
C ALA A 77 -9.25 1.15 -13.07
N ARG A 78 -8.80 1.42 -14.31
CA ARG A 78 -7.37 1.53 -14.65
C ARG A 78 -6.69 2.75 -14.03
N GLN A 79 -7.41 3.84 -13.80
CA GLN A 79 -6.89 4.99 -13.06
C GLN A 79 -6.71 4.63 -11.59
N LEU A 80 -7.69 3.98 -10.97
CA LEU A 80 -7.61 3.55 -9.58
C LEU A 80 -6.51 2.52 -9.33
N SER A 81 -6.21 1.63 -10.29
CA SER A 81 -5.12 0.68 -10.15
C SER A 81 -3.74 1.36 -10.06
N ARG A 82 -3.58 2.56 -10.62
CA ARG A 82 -2.33 3.34 -10.53
C ARG A 82 -2.05 3.88 -9.12
N VAL A 83 -3.06 3.95 -8.25
CA VAL A 83 -2.89 4.34 -6.84
C VAL A 83 -1.92 3.40 -6.13
N HIS A 84 -1.94 2.10 -6.47
CA HIS A 84 -1.00 1.14 -5.90
C HIS A 84 0.45 1.48 -6.26
N HIS A 85 0.70 1.89 -7.50
CA HIS A 85 2.04 2.27 -7.98
C HIS A 85 2.54 3.60 -7.41
N ALA A 86 1.64 4.54 -7.11
CA ALA A 86 2.00 5.80 -6.46
C ALA A 86 2.39 5.62 -4.98
N ALA A 87 1.98 4.51 -4.35
CA ALA A 87 2.27 4.18 -2.97
C ALA A 87 3.50 3.25 -2.84
N ASP A 88 4.55 3.53 -3.62
CA ASP A 88 5.76 2.69 -3.67
C ASP A 88 6.39 2.47 -2.29
N GLY A 89 6.87 1.26 -2.02
CA GLY A 89 7.37 0.85 -0.70
C GLY A 89 6.30 0.57 0.37
N VAL A 90 5.00 0.81 0.11
CA VAL A 90 3.91 0.49 1.04
C VAL A 90 3.38 -0.93 0.78
N PRO A 91 3.17 -1.78 1.80
CA PRO A 91 2.60 -3.11 1.59
C PRO A 91 1.19 -3.05 0.98
N ALA A 92 0.81 -4.09 0.21
CA ALA A 92 -0.42 -4.14 -0.57
C ALA A 92 -1.71 -3.66 0.17
N ARG A 93 -1.82 -3.94 1.48
CA ARG A 93 -2.94 -3.49 2.31
C ARG A 93 -2.95 -1.98 2.56
N GLY A 94 -1.79 -1.35 2.73
CA GLY A 94 -1.65 0.10 2.93
C GLY A 94 -1.91 0.88 1.64
N SER A 95 -1.50 0.34 0.49
CA SER A 95 -1.68 0.94 -0.84
C SER A 95 -3.08 0.76 -1.45
N ALA A 96 -3.95 -0.04 -0.82
CA ALA A 96 -5.26 -0.38 -1.39
C ALA A 96 -6.23 0.82 -1.36
N VAL A 97 -6.92 1.05 -2.47
CA VAL A 97 -8.05 1.99 -2.56
C VAL A 97 -9.28 1.38 -1.87
N ARG A 98 -10.04 2.17 -1.13
CA ARG A 98 -11.33 1.77 -0.55
C ARG A 98 -12.43 2.67 -1.06
N LEU A 99 -13.56 2.06 -1.41
CA LEU A 99 -14.81 2.74 -1.72
C LEU A 99 -15.69 2.63 -0.48
N ARG A 100 -16.11 3.77 0.06
CA ARG A 100 -16.98 3.84 1.23
C ARG A 100 -18.27 4.55 0.85
N TYR A 101 -19.37 3.83 0.93
CA TYR A 101 -20.71 4.39 0.80
C TYR A 101 -21.25 4.70 2.19
N THR A 102 -21.87 5.86 2.33
CA THR A 102 -22.61 6.22 3.52
C THR A 102 -23.90 6.92 3.12
N ALA A 103 -24.88 6.91 4.02
CA ALA A 103 -26.12 7.64 3.85
C ALA A 103 -26.20 8.67 4.97
N GLU A 104 -26.15 9.95 4.61
CA GLU A 104 -26.24 11.06 5.55
C GLU A 104 -27.39 11.98 5.12
N ALA A 105 -28.27 12.33 6.06
CA ALA A 105 -29.45 13.16 5.81
C ALA A 105 -30.33 12.65 4.64
N GLY A 106 -30.45 11.32 4.49
CA GLY A 106 -31.24 10.70 3.43
C GLY A 106 -30.61 10.76 2.03
N LYS A 107 -29.36 11.24 1.91
CA LYS A 107 -28.59 11.26 0.66
C LYS A 107 -27.44 10.26 0.74
N MET A 108 -27.26 9.49 -0.33
CA MET A 108 -26.09 8.61 -0.47
C MET A 108 -24.87 9.46 -0.81
N ARG A 109 -23.77 9.25 -0.08
CA ARG A 109 -22.46 9.83 -0.33
C ARG A 109 -21.46 8.72 -0.62
N CYS A 110 -20.67 8.92 -1.67
CA CYS A 110 -19.60 8.00 -2.04
C CYS A 110 -18.25 8.65 -1.70
N TYR A 111 -17.38 7.89 -1.07
CA TYR A 111 -16.04 8.33 -0.73
C TYR A 111 -15.02 7.34 -1.27
N ILE A 112 -13.94 7.88 -1.82
CA ILE A 112 -12.75 7.13 -2.19
C ILE A 112 -11.65 7.46 -1.18
N GLU A 113 -11.09 6.41 -0.59
CA GLU A 113 -9.98 6.52 0.36
C GLU A 113 -8.75 5.83 -0.21
N GLY A 114 -7.60 6.48 -0.07
CA GLY A 114 -6.31 5.89 -0.45
C GLY A 114 -5.14 6.58 0.24
N PRO A 115 -3.91 6.08 0.02
CA PRO A 115 -2.71 6.64 0.64
C PRO A 115 -2.48 8.09 0.19
N ALA A 116 -1.99 8.96 1.08
CA ALA A 116 -1.71 10.36 0.78
C ALA A 116 -0.81 10.57 -0.45
N ALA A 117 0.17 9.67 -0.66
CA ALA A 117 1.03 9.70 -1.85
C ALA A 117 0.24 9.63 -3.19
N ALA A 118 -0.97 9.09 -3.17
CA ALA A 118 -1.85 8.98 -4.33
C ALA A 118 -2.98 10.03 -4.34
N ALA A 119 -2.95 11.02 -3.44
CA ALA A 119 -4.00 12.05 -3.36
C ALA A 119 -4.26 12.73 -4.70
N ALA A 120 -3.20 13.02 -5.48
CA ALA A 120 -3.34 13.59 -6.82
C ALA A 120 -4.16 12.70 -7.78
N VAL A 121 -3.99 11.38 -7.72
CA VAL A 121 -4.73 10.42 -8.55
C VAL A 121 -6.19 10.28 -8.08
N LEU A 122 -6.43 10.38 -6.77
CA LEU A 122 -7.76 10.30 -6.17
C LEU A 122 -8.58 11.57 -6.42
N ASN A 123 -7.93 12.72 -6.50
CA ASN A 123 -8.58 14.02 -6.74
C ASN A 123 -8.90 14.27 -8.21
N MET A 124 -8.35 13.47 -9.12
CA MET A 124 -8.65 13.58 -10.54
C MET A 124 -10.08 13.08 -10.81
N PRO A 125 -10.98 13.92 -11.35
CA PRO A 125 -12.32 13.48 -11.71
C PRO A 125 -12.23 12.36 -12.76
N GLY A 126 -12.73 11.19 -12.39
CA GLY A 126 -12.73 10.00 -13.24
C GLY A 126 -13.81 10.00 -14.32
N PHE A 127 -14.84 10.82 -14.13
CA PHE A 127 -15.98 11.01 -15.01
C PHE A 127 -16.30 12.50 -15.11
N ALA A 128 -16.76 12.95 -16.28
CA ALA A 128 -17.09 14.36 -16.51
C ALA A 128 -18.28 14.85 -15.66
N GLU A 129 -19.18 13.93 -15.34
CA GLU A 129 -20.43 14.16 -14.59
C GLU A 129 -20.30 13.89 -13.09
N VAL A 130 -19.07 13.88 -12.57
CA VAL A 130 -18.79 13.56 -11.19
C VAL A 130 -17.90 14.64 -10.59
N GLU A 131 -18.41 15.31 -9.56
CA GLU A 131 -17.65 16.28 -8.79
C GLU A 131 -16.85 15.56 -7.70
N VAL A 132 -15.56 15.89 -7.56
CA VAL A 132 -14.69 15.33 -6.51
C VAL A 132 -14.41 16.41 -5.47
N ARG A 133 -14.77 16.18 -4.21
CA ARG A 133 -14.53 17.11 -3.09
C ARG A 133 -13.56 16.50 -2.09
N THR A 134 -12.49 17.21 -1.74
CA THR A 134 -11.48 16.73 -0.80
C THR A 134 -11.70 17.28 0.61
N GLN A 135 -11.46 16.47 1.64
CA GLN A 135 -11.54 16.92 3.05
C GLN A 135 -10.39 17.85 3.44
N HIS A 136 -9.20 17.70 2.84
CA HIS A 136 -8.19 18.74 2.88
C HIS A 136 -8.70 19.88 2.01
N GLY A 137 -9.12 20.95 2.69
CA GLY A 137 -9.97 22.01 2.17
C GLY A 137 -9.59 22.40 0.76
N GLN A 138 -10.63 22.56 -0.07
CA GLN A 138 -10.65 23.36 -1.29
C GLN A 138 -9.25 23.86 -1.64
N ALA A 139 -8.44 22.98 -2.23
CA ALA A 139 -7.19 23.42 -2.80
C ALA A 139 -7.65 24.44 -3.83
N ASP A 140 -7.37 25.69 -3.52
CA ASP A 140 -7.82 26.86 -4.22
C ASP A 140 -7.13 26.79 -5.60
N ILE A 141 -7.73 26.02 -6.51
CA ILE A 141 -7.30 25.95 -7.90
C ILE A 141 -7.73 27.30 -8.47
N HIS A 142 -6.86 28.30 -8.29
CA HIS A 142 -6.97 29.57 -8.95
C HIS A 142 -6.91 29.30 -10.46
N PRO A 143 -7.97 29.65 -11.22
CA PRO A 143 -7.92 29.56 -12.66
C PRO A 143 -6.77 30.43 -13.16
N VAL A 144 -5.80 29.82 -13.84
CA VAL A 144 -4.73 30.57 -14.50
C VAL A 144 -5.36 31.30 -15.68
N HIS A 145 -5.66 32.58 -15.50
CA HIS A 145 -6.08 33.45 -16.59
C HIS A 145 -4.85 33.72 -17.48
N PHE A 146 -4.86 33.13 -18.68
CA PHE A 146 -3.94 33.53 -19.73
C PHE A 146 -4.40 34.89 -20.26
N THR A 147 -3.83 35.98 -19.75
CA THR A 147 -3.89 37.29 -20.42
C THR A 147 -3.02 37.24 -21.67
N GLY A 148 -3.58 36.69 -22.75
CA GLY A 148 -3.04 36.90 -24.09
C GLY A 148 -3.35 38.33 -24.56
N PRO A 149 -2.42 39.02 -25.24
CA PRO A 149 -2.67 40.34 -25.79
C PRO A 149 -3.64 40.22 -26.97
N GLY A 150 -4.94 40.41 -26.74
CA GLY A 150 -5.91 40.40 -27.85
C GLY A 150 -7.41 40.47 -27.52
N GLY A 151 -7.84 40.57 -26.27
CA GLY A 151 -9.27 40.69 -25.94
C GLY A 151 -9.67 42.14 -25.65
N THR A 152 -10.26 42.84 -26.61
CA THR A 152 -10.95 44.13 -26.38
C THR A 152 -12.26 43.91 -25.62
N PRO A 153 -12.68 44.86 -24.76
CA PRO A 153 -13.90 44.79 -23.95
C PRO A 153 -15.19 44.77 -24.77
#